data_AF-A0AAD6J940-F1
#
_entry.id   AF-A0AAD6J940-F1
#
_cell.length_a   1.000
_cell.length_b   1.000
_cell.length_c   1.000
_cell.angle_alpha   90.00
_cell.angle_beta   90.00
_cell.angle_gamma   90.00
#
_symmetry.space_group_name_H-M   'P 1'
#
loop_
_entity.id
_entity.type
_entity.pdbx_description
1 polymer ?
#
loop_
_entity_poly.entity_id
_entity_poly.type
_entity_poly.pdbx_seq_one_letter_code
_entity_poly.pdbx_strand_id
1 'polypeptide(L)'
;MGTASNLKRAAVSLLVPLPSILFYLYFINHYKTSTVDGTTLSPFWSWCVDHPLLLVNALFFFNVNVLFWIISQIQKSHWMIDLYWTVIPMMFVYYYATYPLARYNLWRSRIVIASAWVWSLRLTHNYFRREKWQWGVREDWRFTDMRGQYGKHWWWISFFSVYASQQMFLVGICLPFYIVHSVDKPLDVWDFVAVAVCLCGIVIAYFADTQLHEFVTRNEKLKELGKPMVPNLDRGLWGYSRHPNYFGEQLWWWGLVIIAWNLGHGWAFAGAFVNSMCLAYVTVLVEQRMLKQEYRAEAYRLYQKTTSVWIPWFRICFPPEGCAGADHHVTVTSELSKYVNNVSSVYCLNLCWMFFQRHCEALPLGVLGSFAKSRNTLPVRGAACSSTYPNDATSSIPATRNT
;
A
#
# COMPACT_ATOMS: atom_id res chain seq x y z
N MET A 1 13.75 15.76 25.25
CA MET A 1 14.20 15.66 23.83
C MET A 1 13.07 15.54 22.78
N GLY A 2 11.78 15.38 23.15
CA GLY A 2 10.72 14.99 22.19
C GLY A 2 10.00 16.09 21.39
N THR A 3 9.78 17.30 21.94
CA THR A 3 8.91 18.32 21.31
C THR A 3 9.59 19.08 20.16
N ALA A 4 10.85 19.48 20.33
CA ALA A 4 11.61 20.19 19.30
C ALA A 4 11.85 19.33 18.04
N SER A 5 12.10 18.02 18.22
CA SER A 5 12.25 17.08 17.10
C SER A 5 10.94 16.89 16.34
N ASN A 6 9.82 16.80 17.07
CA ASN A 6 8.48 16.69 16.49
C ASN A 6 8.11 17.93 15.66
N LEU A 7 8.35 19.13 16.22
CA LEU A 7 8.09 20.40 15.53
C LEU A 7 8.93 20.54 14.26
N LYS A 8 10.22 20.16 14.31
CA LYS A 8 11.09 20.16 13.12
C LYS A 8 10.55 19.23 12.02
N ARG A 9 10.09 18.03 12.36
CA ARG A 9 9.51 17.08 11.39
C ARG A 9 8.20 17.60 10.81
N ALA A 10 7.34 18.18 11.63
CA ALA A 10 6.12 18.84 11.18
C ALA A 10 6.44 19.99 10.21
N ALA A 11 7.37 20.88 10.57
CA ALA A 11 7.80 21.98 9.71
C ALA A 11 8.35 21.48 8.37
N VAL A 12 9.23 20.48 8.37
CA VAL A 12 9.71 19.85 7.12
C VAL A 12 8.53 19.32 6.32
N SER A 13 7.63 18.56 6.93
CA SER A 13 6.47 18.03 6.20
C SER A 13 5.54 19.09 5.65
N LEU A 14 5.50 20.32 6.19
CA LEU A 14 4.64 21.39 5.66
C LEU A 14 5.35 22.25 4.61
N LEU A 15 6.68 22.38 4.68
CA LEU A 15 7.47 23.23 3.79
C LEU A 15 7.80 22.57 2.46
N VAL A 16 8.01 21.26 2.44
CA VAL A 16 8.46 20.54 1.25
C VAL A 16 7.50 20.56 0.06
N PRO A 17 6.16 20.59 0.21
CA PRO A 17 5.27 20.65 -0.95
C PRO A 17 5.13 22.07 -1.49
N LEU A 18 5.55 23.11 -0.73
CA LEU A 18 5.34 24.52 -1.06
C LEU A 18 5.87 24.91 -2.44
N PRO A 19 7.06 24.47 -2.91
CA PRO A 19 7.54 24.85 -4.23
C PRO A 19 6.52 24.57 -5.36
N SER A 20 5.93 23.37 -5.40
CA SER A 20 4.92 23.08 -6.43
C SER A 20 3.58 23.75 -6.18
N ILE A 21 3.19 23.96 -4.91
CA ILE A 21 1.96 24.71 -4.57
C ILE A 21 2.09 26.16 -5.06
N LEU A 22 3.19 26.82 -4.71
CA LEU A 22 3.48 28.20 -5.10
C LEU A 22 3.62 28.32 -6.62
N PHE A 23 4.30 27.37 -7.27
CA PHE A 23 4.37 27.31 -8.73
C PHE A 23 2.96 27.23 -9.35
N TYR A 24 2.10 26.34 -8.84
CA TYR A 24 0.75 26.16 -9.37
C TYR A 24 -0.15 27.38 -9.14
N LEU A 25 -0.06 28.02 -7.96
CA LEU A 25 -0.79 29.25 -7.67
C LEU A 25 -0.34 30.40 -8.58
N TYR A 26 0.98 30.54 -8.79
CA TYR A 26 1.54 31.50 -9.73
C TYR A 26 1.06 31.22 -11.15
N PHE A 27 1.08 29.95 -11.58
CA PHE A 27 0.58 29.52 -12.88
C PHE A 27 -0.88 29.92 -13.12
N ILE A 28 -1.78 29.62 -12.17
CA ILE A 28 -3.20 30.02 -12.29
C ILE A 28 -3.33 31.53 -12.37
N ASN A 29 -2.62 32.26 -11.51
CA ASN A 29 -2.69 33.72 -11.49
C ASN A 29 -2.20 34.33 -12.81
N HIS A 30 -1.06 33.85 -13.30
CA HIS A 30 -0.49 34.26 -14.57
C HIS A 30 -1.44 33.98 -15.74
N TYR A 31 -2.03 32.78 -15.79
CA TYR A 31 -3.04 32.44 -16.81
C TYR A 31 -4.24 33.40 -16.79
N LYS A 32 -4.78 33.70 -15.60
CA LYS A 32 -5.91 34.62 -15.44
C LYS A 32 -5.56 36.03 -15.90
N THR A 33 -4.42 36.57 -15.48
CA THR A 33 -3.96 37.90 -15.89
C THR A 33 -3.75 37.96 -17.40
N SER A 34 -3.06 36.98 -17.99
CA SER A 34 -2.85 36.95 -19.44
C SER A 34 -4.14 36.87 -20.25
N THR A 35 -5.14 36.14 -19.74
CA THR A 35 -6.47 36.06 -20.38
C THR A 35 -7.22 37.38 -20.32
N VAL A 36 -7.15 38.10 -19.19
CA VAL A 36 -7.78 39.42 -19.01
C VAL A 36 -7.11 40.48 -19.89
N ASP A 37 -5.79 40.47 -19.97
CA ASP A 37 -5.00 41.44 -20.73
C ASP A 37 -4.95 41.12 -22.24
N GLY A 38 -5.46 39.95 -22.65
CA GLY A 38 -5.39 39.48 -24.04
C GLY A 38 -3.96 39.20 -24.53
N THR A 39 -3.02 38.95 -23.61
CA THR A 39 -1.61 38.70 -23.95
C THR A 39 -1.38 37.25 -24.34
N THR A 40 -0.50 37.03 -25.33
CA THR A 40 -0.13 35.66 -25.74
C THR A 40 0.76 35.02 -24.69
N LEU A 41 0.40 33.80 -24.28
CA LEU A 41 1.20 33.01 -23.36
C LEU A 41 2.53 32.61 -24.02
N SER A 42 3.62 32.64 -23.26
CA SER A 42 4.90 32.10 -23.72
C SER A 42 4.77 30.59 -24.00
N PRO A 43 5.67 29.99 -24.82
CA PRO A 43 5.60 28.57 -25.14
C PRO A 43 5.56 27.65 -23.92
N PHE A 44 6.27 28.03 -22.84
CA PHE A 44 6.27 27.30 -21.58
C PHE A 44 4.90 27.30 -20.89
N TRP A 45 4.23 28.45 -20.82
CA TRP A 45 2.92 28.56 -20.18
C TRP A 45 1.82 27.92 -21.03
N SER A 46 1.91 28.02 -22.37
CA SER A 46 1.01 27.27 -23.26
C SER A 46 1.16 25.77 -23.00
N TRP A 47 2.38 25.24 -22.97
CA TRP A 47 2.62 23.83 -22.67
C TRP A 47 2.01 23.42 -21.32
N CYS A 48 2.14 24.27 -20.30
CA CYS A 48 1.56 24.06 -18.97
C CYS A 48 0.03 24.03 -18.98
N VAL A 49 -0.64 24.70 -19.91
CA VAL A 49 -2.11 24.71 -20.10
C VAL A 49 -2.56 23.51 -20.93
N ASP A 50 -1.81 23.16 -21.97
CA ASP A 50 -2.19 22.12 -22.93
C ASP A 50 -2.00 20.70 -22.36
N HIS A 51 -1.15 20.54 -21.32
CA HIS A 51 -0.78 19.22 -20.80
C HIS A 51 -1.01 19.07 -19.27
N PRO A 52 -2.27 19.06 -18.78
CA PRO A 52 -2.58 18.92 -17.35
C PRO A 52 -1.96 17.66 -16.72
N LEU A 53 -2.04 16.53 -17.42
CA LEU A 53 -1.52 15.26 -16.91
C LEU A 53 0.02 15.25 -16.85
N LEU A 54 0.71 15.87 -17.80
CA LEU A 54 2.17 15.96 -17.75
C LEU A 54 2.63 16.93 -16.67
N LEU A 55 1.95 18.07 -16.52
CA LEU A 55 2.28 19.06 -15.51
C LEU A 55 2.13 18.49 -14.09
N VAL A 56 1.01 17.83 -13.78
CA VAL A 56 0.84 17.22 -12.44
C VAL A 56 1.89 16.13 -12.17
N ASN A 57 2.27 15.35 -13.19
CA ASN A 57 3.35 14.37 -13.08
C ASN A 57 4.71 15.04 -12.84
N ALA A 58 5.01 16.15 -13.50
CA ALA A 58 6.24 16.90 -13.29
C ALA A 58 6.31 17.50 -11.88
N LEU A 59 5.20 18.08 -11.40
CA LEU A 59 5.11 18.61 -10.03
C LEU A 59 5.24 17.51 -8.98
N PHE A 60 4.58 16.37 -9.16
CA PHE A 60 4.73 15.20 -8.29
C PHE A 60 6.16 14.67 -8.33
N PHE A 61 6.77 14.57 -9.52
CA PHE A 61 8.13 14.11 -9.69
C PHE A 61 9.11 14.99 -8.90
N PHE A 62 9.02 16.30 -9.11
CA PHE A 62 9.87 17.24 -8.39
C PHE A 62 9.67 17.17 -6.87
N ASN A 63 8.43 17.31 -6.38
CA ASN A 63 8.17 17.34 -4.94
C ASN A 63 8.41 16.00 -4.25
N VAL A 64 7.81 14.93 -4.76
CA VAL A 64 7.81 13.63 -4.07
C VAL A 64 9.05 12.83 -4.47
N ASN A 65 9.35 12.69 -5.75
CA ASN A 65 10.47 11.84 -6.16
C ASN A 65 11.81 12.46 -5.88
N VAL A 66 11.96 13.78 -6.05
CA VAL A 66 13.24 14.45 -5.80
C VAL A 66 13.31 14.97 -4.37
N LEU A 67 12.44 15.90 -3.96
CA LEU A 67 12.58 16.55 -2.65
C LEU A 67 12.38 15.59 -1.48
N PHE A 68 11.31 14.77 -1.47
CA PHE A 68 11.10 13.84 -0.35
C PHE A 68 12.19 12.77 -0.32
N TRP A 69 12.65 12.30 -1.48
CA TRP A 69 13.75 11.34 -1.52
C TRP A 69 15.03 11.93 -0.94
N ILE A 70 15.45 13.13 -1.35
CA ILE A 70 16.62 13.82 -0.77
C ILE A 70 16.48 13.94 0.75
N ILE A 71 15.31 14.38 1.22
CA ILE A 71 15.04 14.51 2.66
C ILE A 71 15.09 13.16 3.36
N SER A 72 14.58 12.11 2.74
CA SER A 72 14.64 10.76 3.30
C SER A 72 16.06 10.23 3.41
N GLN A 73 16.96 10.59 2.47
CA GLN A 73 18.38 10.24 2.56
C GLN A 73 19.04 10.97 3.73
N ILE A 74 18.72 12.26 3.91
CA ILE A 74 19.23 13.07 5.04
C ILE A 74 18.71 12.53 6.39
N GLN A 75 17.43 12.18 6.46
CA GLN A 75 16.78 11.71 7.68
C GLN A 75 16.97 10.21 7.95
N LYS A 76 17.50 9.46 6.97
CA LYS A 76 17.60 7.99 6.97
C LYS A 76 16.25 7.32 7.27
N SER A 77 15.16 7.93 6.81
CA SER A 77 13.79 7.47 7.06
C SER A 77 12.84 7.96 5.97
N HIS A 78 11.96 7.08 5.49
CA HIS A 78 10.97 7.34 4.46
C HIS A 78 9.57 7.64 5.01
N TRP A 79 9.43 7.95 6.30
CA TRP A 79 8.14 8.14 6.98
C TRP A 79 7.18 9.15 6.31
N MET A 80 7.71 10.12 5.56
CA MET A 80 6.90 11.16 4.90
C MET A 80 5.93 10.58 3.88
N ILE A 81 6.28 9.47 3.23
CA ILE A 81 5.44 8.89 2.17
C ILE A 81 4.07 8.47 2.71
N ASP A 82 4.03 7.84 3.88
CA ASP A 82 2.80 7.35 4.51
C ASP A 82 1.84 8.49 4.86
N LEU A 83 2.39 9.61 5.36
CA LEU A 83 1.59 10.78 5.69
C LEU A 83 1.00 11.41 4.43
N TYR A 84 1.83 11.56 3.39
CA TYR A 84 1.45 12.26 2.17
C TYR A 84 0.49 11.50 1.28
N TRP A 85 0.44 10.18 1.41
CA TRP A 85 -0.62 9.36 0.85
C TRP A 85 -2.03 9.82 1.23
N THR A 86 -2.18 10.47 2.39
CA THR A 86 -3.46 11.03 2.85
C THR A 86 -3.77 12.40 2.25
N VAL A 87 -2.76 13.13 1.77
CA VAL A 87 -2.86 14.55 1.35
C VAL A 87 -2.80 14.71 -0.17
N ILE A 88 -1.98 13.92 -0.86
CA ILE A 88 -1.77 14.05 -2.32
C ILE A 88 -3.08 13.90 -3.11
N PRO A 89 -3.98 12.93 -2.84
CA PRO A 89 -5.26 12.84 -3.53
C PRO A 89 -6.08 14.12 -3.42
N MET A 90 -6.00 14.83 -2.28
CA MET A 90 -6.63 16.14 -2.12
C MET A 90 -5.96 17.20 -2.98
N MET A 91 -4.62 17.22 -3.03
CA MET A 91 -3.90 18.13 -3.93
C MET A 91 -4.28 17.90 -5.40
N PHE A 92 -4.45 16.64 -5.81
CA PHE A 92 -4.85 16.29 -7.17
C PHE A 92 -6.29 16.70 -7.48
N VAL A 93 -7.26 16.43 -6.59
CA VAL A 93 -8.65 16.82 -6.85
C VAL A 93 -8.78 18.34 -6.98
N TYR A 94 -8.09 19.12 -6.15
CA TYR A 94 -8.07 20.58 -6.27
C TYR A 94 -7.34 21.04 -7.52
N TYR A 95 -6.17 20.46 -7.82
CA TYR A 95 -5.43 20.75 -9.04
C TYR A 95 -6.30 20.58 -10.29
N TYR A 96 -7.04 19.47 -10.41
CA TYR A 96 -7.91 19.24 -11.56
C TYR A 96 -9.15 20.15 -11.54
N ALA A 97 -9.72 20.44 -10.36
CA ALA A 97 -10.90 21.31 -10.25
C ALA A 97 -10.63 22.77 -10.60
N THR A 98 -9.44 23.29 -10.29
CA THR A 98 -9.05 24.68 -10.54
C THR A 98 -8.21 24.86 -11.80
N TYR A 99 -7.99 23.79 -12.56
CA TYR A 99 -7.19 23.84 -13.77
C TYR A 99 -7.85 24.70 -14.86
N PRO A 100 -7.09 25.50 -15.64
CA PRO A 100 -7.65 26.42 -16.65
C PRO A 100 -8.64 25.80 -17.64
N LEU A 101 -8.36 24.58 -18.11
CA LEU A 101 -9.18 23.88 -19.10
C LEU A 101 -10.28 23.01 -18.49
N ALA A 102 -10.45 23.03 -17.16
CA ALA A 102 -11.42 22.19 -16.48
C ALA A 102 -12.86 22.55 -16.89
N ARG A 103 -13.64 21.53 -17.28
CA ARG A 103 -15.04 21.66 -17.68
C ARG A 103 -15.83 20.55 -17.03
N TYR A 104 -16.75 20.90 -16.13
CA TYR A 104 -17.43 19.91 -15.32
C TYR A 104 -18.71 20.44 -14.70
N ASN A 105 -19.53 19.49 -14.25
CA ASN A 105 -20.71 19.79 -13.45
C ASN A 105 -20.31 20.19 -12.01
N LEU A 106 -20.72 21.39 -11.60
CA LEU A 106 -20.36 21.96 -10.30
C LEU A 106 -20.79 21.08 -9.10
N TRP A 107 -21.97 20.47 -9.17
CA TRP A 107 -22.48 19.63 -8.08
C TRP A 107 -21.70 18.33 -7.96
N ARG A 108 -21.40 17.66 -9.08
CA ARG A 108 -20.55 16.46 -9.09
C ARG A 108 -19.19 16.76 -8.46
N SER A 109 -18.53 17.85 -8.88
CA SER A 109 -17.24 18.26 -8.34
C SER A 109 -17.30 18.50 -6.83
N ARG A 110 -18.28 19.25 -6.34
CA ARG A 110 -18.46 19.51 -4.90
C ARG A 110 -18.68 18.24 -4.09
N ILE A 111 -19.50 17.31 -4.58
CA ILE A 111 -19.77 16.03 -3.91
C ILE A 111 -18.49 15.18 -3.84
N VAL A 112 -17.74 15.10 -4.94
CA VAL A 112 -16.48 14.33 -4.99
C VAL A 112 -15.43 14.96 -4.07
N ILE A 113 -15.25 16.27 -4.10
CA ILE A 113 -14.32 16.99 -3.21
C ILE A 113 -14.71 16.81 -1.74
N ALA A 114 -15.99 16.94 -1.40
CA ALA A 114 -16.47 16.73 -0.03
C ALA A 114 -16.23 15.29 0.44
N SER A 115 -16.55 14.31 -0.40
CA SER A 115 -16.31 12.89 -0.10
C SER A 115 -14.82 12.59 0.05
N ALA A 116 -13.97 13.19 -0.78
CA ALA A 116 -12.52 13.07 -0.71
C ALA A 116 -11.95 13.68 0.58
N TRP A 117 -12.50 14.81 1.04
CA TRP A 117 -12.15 15.37 2.36
C TRP A 117 -12.49 14.40 3.49
N VAL A 118 -13.69 13.81 3.49
CA VAL A 118 -14.07 12.84 4.53
C VAL A 118 -13.12 11.63 4.51
N TRP A 119 -12.81 11.10 3.32
CA TRP A 119 -11.85 10.00 3.17
C TRP A 119 -10.44 10.38 3.66
N SER A 120 -9.93 11.54 3.25
CA SER A 120 -8.60 12.06 3.60
C SER A 120 -8.48 12.31 5.10
N LEU A 121 -9.43 13.04 5.70
CA LEU A 121 -9.46 13.32 7.13
C LEU A 121 -9.51 12.05 7.96
N ARG A 122 -10.30 11.04 7.55
CA ARG A 122 -10.32 9.72 8.19
C ARG A 122 -8.94 9.07 8.16
N LEU A 123 -8.29 9.05 7.01
CA LEU A 123 -6.99 8.40 6.85
C LEU A 123 -5.89 9.13 7.63
N THR A 124 -5.88 10.47 7.60
CA THR A 124 -5.00 11.32 8.40
C THR A 124 -5.23 11.12 9.90
N HIS A 125 -6.49 11.07 10.35
CA HIS A 125 -6.84 10.78 11.74
C HIS A 125 -6.37 9.39 12.18
N ASN A 126 -6.54 8.37 11.32
CA ASN A 126 -6.05 7.03 11.60
C ASN A 126 -4.52 7.00 11.72
N TYR A 127 -3.81 7.68 10.82
CA TYR A 127 -2.35 7.84 10.87
C TYR A 127 -1.90 8.48 12.20
N PHE A 128 -2.44 9.65 12.57
CA PHE A 128 -1.99 10.36 13.75
C PHE A 128 -2.34 9.65 15.06
N ARG A 129 -3.53 9.04 15.17
CA ARG A 129 -3.87 8.21 16.35
C ARG A 129 -2.88 7.06 16.53
N ARG A 130 -2.52 6.40 15.43
CA ARG A 130 -1.57 5.30 15.39
C ARG A 130 -0.16 5.73 15.81
N GLU A 131 0.25 6.94 15.44
CA GLU A 131 1.56 7.52 15.81
C GLU A 131 1.52 8.33 17.12
N LYS A 132 0.46 8.21 17.94
CA LYS A 132 0.28 8.93 19.21
C LYS A 132 0.43 10.47 19.06
N TRP A 133 -0.07 11.00 17.95
CA TRP A 133 0.00 12.44 17.58
C TRP A 133 1.42 12.98 17.41
N GLN A 134 2.37 12.11 17.09
CA GLN A 134 3.75 12.47 16.79
C GLN A 134 4.06 12.28 15.30
N TRP A 135 4.91 13.14 14.76
CA TRP A 135 5.26 13.20 13.35
C TRP A 135 6.48 12.31 13.07
N GLY A 136 6.32 11.36 12.15
CA GLY A 136 7.45 10.60 11.59
C GLY A 136 8.24 9.78 12.59
N VAL A 137 7.61 9.33 13.68
CA VAL A 137 8.29 8.53 14.72
C VAL A 137 8.58 7.13 14.21
N ARG A 138 7.64 6.55 13.48
CA ARG A 138 7.76 5.23 12.90
C ARG A 138 7.86 5.31 11.38
N GLU A 139 8.75 4.50 10.82
CA GLU A 139 8.83 4.20 9.39
C GLU A 139 8.04 2.92 9.09
N ASP A 140 7.44 2.83 7.90
CA ASP A 140 6.88 1.57 7.44
C ASP A 140 7.96 0.48 7.40
N TRP A 141 7.64 -0.64 8.05
CA TRP A 141 8.53 -1.78 8.19
C TRP A 141 8.99 -2.35 6.84
N ARG A 142 8.20 -2.21 5.77
CA ARG A 142 8.56 -2.67 4.43
C ARG A 142 9.81 -1.95 3.92
N PHE A 143 9.94 -0.66 4.21
CA PHE A 143 11.13 0.11 3.83
C PHE A 143 12.35 -0.30 4.66
N THR A 144 12.15 -0.61 5.94
CA THR A 144 13.23 -1.13 6.80
C THR A 144 13.71 -2.50 6.31
N ASP A 145 12.79 -3.41 5.98
CA ASP A 145 13.11 -4.75 5.45
C ASP A 145 13.83 -4.66 4.10
N MET A 146 13.37 -3.81 3.19
CA MET A 146 14.04 -3.59 1.90
C MET A 146 15.41 -2.95 2.06
N ARG A 147 15.58 -2.01 2.99
CA ARG A 147 16.90 -1.43 3.31
C ARG A 147 17.88 -2.51 3.76
N GLY A 148 17.43 -3.48 4.56
CA GLY A 148 18.22 -4.63 4.95
C GLY A 148 18.63 -5.51 3.77
N GLN A 149 17.70 -5.76 2.84
CA GLN A 149 17.93 -6.61 1.65
C GLN A 149 18.90 -5.97 0.64
N TYR A 150 18.77 -4.67 0.37
CA TYR A 150 19.53 -3.98 -0.68
C TYR A 150 20.83 -3.33 -0.18
N GLY A 151 21.00 -3.19 1.14
CA GLY A 151 22.23 -2.73 1.79
C GLY A 151 22.79 -1.45 1.18
N LYS A 152 24.02 -1.53 0.64
CA LYS A 152 24.73 -0.37 0.04
C LYS A 152 24.03 0.25 -1.16
N HIS A 153 23.15 -0.47 -1.85
CA HIS A 153 22.41 0.02 -3.01
C HIS A 153 21.08 0.68 -2.64
N TRP A 154 20.69 0.66 -1.37
CA TRP A 154 19.40 1.17 -0.91
C TRP A 154 19.16 2.63 -1.30
N TRP A 155 20.19 3.47 -1.33
CA TRP A 155 20.02 4.91 -1.60
C TRP A 155 19.37 5.15 -2.98
N TRP A 156 19.86 4.52 -4.05
CA TRP A 156 19.28 4.67 -5.40
C TRP A 156 18.09 3.73 -5.65
N ILE A 157 18.09 2.53 -5.06
CA ILE A 157 16.93 1.61 -5.17
C ILE A 157 15.70 2.21 -4.50
N SER A 158 15.87 2.91 -3.37
CA SER A 158 14.76 3.59 -2.70
C SER A 158 14.08 4.62 -3.59
N PHE A 159 14.81 5.30 -4.48
CA PHE A 159 14.21 6.23 -5.46
C PHE A 159 13.18 5.51 -6.33
N PHE A 160 13.54 4.36 -6.90
CA PHE A 160 12.65 3.62 -7.79
C PHE A 160 11.56 2.84 -7.04
N SER A 161 11.95 2.10 -6.00
CA SER A 161 11.05 1.21 -5.27
C SER A 161 10.09 1.95 -4.34
N VAL A 162 10.49 3.10 -3.77
CA VAL A 162 9.68 3.88 -2.82
C VAL A 162 9.07 5.12 -3.43
N TYR A 163 9.72 5.81 -4.37
CA TYR A 163 9.18 7.08 -4.88
C TYR A 163 8.57 6.95 -6.27
N ALA A 164 9.31 6.40 -7.24
CA ALA A 164 8.83 6.27 -8.62
C ALA A 164 7.61 5.34 -8.71
N SER A 165 7.64 4.24 -7.95
CA SER A 165 6.48 3.34 -7.82
C SER A 165 5.23 4.05 -7.29
N GLN A 166 5.40 4.95 -6.31
CA GLN A 166 4.29 5.70 -5.70
C GLN A 166 3.74 6.75 -6.65
N GLN A 167 4.57 7.35 -7.50
CA GLN A 167 4.09 8.22 -8.56
C GLN A 167 3.17 7.47 -9.51
N MET A 168 3.64 6.35 -10.07
CA MET A 168 2.85 5.56 -11.01
C MET A 168 1.52 5.14 -10.40
N PHE A 169 1.54 4.75 -9.12
CA PHE A 169 0.37 4.30 -8.40
C PHE A 169 -0.62 5.43 -8.08
N LEU A 170 -0.17 6.48 -7.40
CA LEU A 170 -1.03 7.57 -6.93
C LEU A 170 -1.60 8.38 -8.09
N VAL A 171 -0.83 8.63 -9.14
CA VAL A 171 -1.35 9.31 -10.34
C VAL A 171 -2.40 8.43 -11.00
N GLY A 172 -2.10 7.14 -11.22
CA GLY A 172 -3.02 6.21 -11.87
C GLY A 172 -4.36 6.05 -11.16
N ILE A 173 -4.33 5.86 -9.83
CA ILE A 173 -5.54 5.67 -9.03
C ILE A 173 -6.38 6.95 -8.89
N CYS A 174 -5.76 8.13 -9.05
CA CYS A 174 -6.42 9.43 -8.97
C CYS A 174 -6.94 9.96 -10.31
N LEU A 175 -6.73 9.24 -11.42
CA LEU A 175 -7.28 9.61 -12.73
C LEU A 175 -8.81 9.84 -12.75
N PRO A 176 -9.64 9.17 -11.92
CA PRO A 176 -11.04 9.54 -11.78
C PRO A 176 -11.26 11.02 -11.43
N PHE A 177 -10.38 11.65 -10.64
CA PHE A 177 -10.49 13.08 -10.33
C PHE A 177 -10.24 13.95 -11.56
N TYR A 178 -9.32 13.57 -12.44
CA TYR A 178 -9.13 14.26 -13.72
C TYR A 178 -10.41 14.17 -14.58
N ILE A 179 -10.98 12.97 -14.68
CA ILE A 179 -12.18 12.73 -15.51
C ILE A 179 -13.38 13.51 -14.98
N VAL A 180 -13.60 13.53 -13.66
CA VAL A 180 -14.68 14.30 -13.01
C VAL A 180 -14.60 15.79 -13.36
N HIS A 181 -13.39 16.33 -13.55
CA HIS A 181 -13.16 17.75 -13.85
C HIS A 181 -12.91 18.04 -15.34
N SER A 182 -13.06 17.03 -16.21
CA SER A 182 -12.84 17.16 -17.66
C SER A 182 -14.12 16.95 -18.49
N VAL A 183 -15.20 16.47 -17.87
CA VAL A 183 -16.47 16.16 -18.56
C VAL A 183 -17.62 16.91 -17.92
N ASP A 184 -18.26 17.78 -18.70
CA ASP A 184 -19.50 18.46 -18.31
C ASP A 184 -20.72 17.68 -18.78
N LYS A 185 -21.24 16.83 -17.89
CA LYS A 185 -22.51 16.10 -18.05
C LYS A 185 -23.39 16.35 -16.83
N PRO A 186 -24.72 16.41 -16.97
CA PRO A 186 -25.62 16.50 -15.82
C PRO A 186 -25.42 15.30 -14.87
N LEU A 187 -25.88 15.46 -13.63
CA LEU A 187 -25.90 14.36 -12.68
C LEU A 187 -26.88 13.27 -13.13
N ASP A 188 -26.51 12.03 -12.89
CA ASP A 188 -27.33 10.86 -13.18
C ASP A 188 -27.37 9.91 -11.96
N VAL A 189 -28.26 8.91 -11.99
CA VAL A 189 -28.43 7.88 -10.96
C VAL A 189 -27.10 7.23 -10.58
N TRP A 190 -26.21 7.00 -11.55
CA TRP A 190 -24.89 6.42 -11.31
C TRP A 190 -23.97 7.27 -10.43
N ASP A 191 -24.13 8.60 -10.45
CA ASP A 191 -23.40 9.48 -9.52
C ASP A 191 -23.82 9.19 -8.07
N PHE A 192 -25.11 8.98 -7.83
CA PHE A 192 -25.62 8.65 -6.50
C PHE A 192 -25.21 7.24 -6.05
N VAL A 193 -25.22 6.26 -6.96
CA VAL A 193 -24.71 4.91 -6.69
C VAL A 193 -23.23 4.96 -6.30
N ALA A 194 -22.41 5.68 -7.08
CA ALA A 194 -21.00 5.84 -6.80
C ALA A 194 -20.73 6.49 -5.43
N VAL A 195 -21.48 7.55 -5.10
CA VAL A 195 -21.38 8.24 -3.80
C VAL A 195 -21.76 7.29 -2.67
N ALA A 196 -22.83 6.51 -2.82
CA ALA A 196 -23.22 5.51 -1.84
C ALA A 196 -22.11 4.47 -1.63
N VAL A 197 -21.49 3.98 -2.71
CA VAL A 197 -20.35 3.05 -2.64
C VAL A 197 -19.15 3.67 -1.91
N CYS A 198 -18.79 4.92 -2.24
CA CYS A 198 -17.72 5.65 -1.56
C CYS A 198 -18.00 5.81 -0.05
N LEU A 199 -19.20 6.24 0.31
CA LEU A 199 -19.60 6.45 1.71
C LEU A 199 -19.62 5.14 2.49
N CYS A 200 -20.16 4.06 1.91
CA CYS A 200 -20.08 2.72 2.50
C CYS A 200 -18.63 2.31 2.75
N GLY A 201 -17.74 2.55 1.79
CA GLY A 201 -16.30 2.29 1.94
C GLY A 201 -15.67 3.04 3.10
N ILE A 202 -15.92 4.36 3.18
CA ILE A 202 -15.44 5.22 4.26
C ILE A 202 -15.94 4.74 5.62
N VAL A 203 -17.23 4.41 5.73
CA VAL A 203 -17.86 3.96 6.98
C VAL A 203 -17.25 2.63 7.45
N ILE A 204 -17.16 1.64 6.56
CA ILE A 204 -16.55 0.34 6.86
C ILE A 204 -15.10 0.54 7.31
N ALA A 205 -14.32 1.33 6.57
CA ALA A 205 -12.93 1.58 6.91
C ALA A 205 -12.78 2.29 8.25
N TYR A 206 -13.59 3.31 8.53
CA TYR A 206 -13.57 4.05 9.80
C TYR A 206 -13.81 3.14 11.02
N PHE A 207 -14.85 2.31 10.96
CA PHE A 207 -15.16 1.39 12.06
C PHE A 207 -14.10 0.28 12.18
N ALA A 208 -13.62 -0.27 11.07
CA ALA A 208 -12.59 -1.29 11.06
C ALA A 208 -11.27 -0.78 11.66
N ASP A 209 -10.83 0.41 11.24
CA ASP A 209 -9.62 1.07 11.74
C ASP A 209 -9.75 1.39 13.24
N THR A 210 -10.92 1.83 13.69
CA THR A 210 -11.17 2.15 15.11
C THR A 210 -11.15 0.90 15.98
N GLN A 211 -11.77 -0.20 15.54
CA GLN A 211 -11.68 -1.50 16.21
C GLN A 211 -10.23 -2.01 16.27
N LEU A 212 -9.46 -1.83 15.20
CA LEU A 212 -8.05 -2.21 15.16
C LEU A 212 -7.20 -1.38 16.13
N HIS A 213 -7.42 -0.07 16.15
CA HIS A 213 -6.71 0.83 17.06
C HIS A 213 -6.97 0.45 18.53
N GLU A 214 -8.22 0.26 18.91
CA GLU A 214 -8.60 -0.16 20.28
C GLU A 214 -7.97 -1.51 20.66
N PHE A 215 -7.96 -2.47 19.74
CA PHE A 215 -7.32 -3.76 19.95
C PHE A 215 -5.83 -3.64 20.18
N VAL A 216 -5.12 -2.88 19.34
CA VAL A 216 -3.68 -2.66 19.46
C VAL A 216 -3.35 -1.94 20.76
N THR A 217 -4.06 -0.85 21.09
CA THR A 217 -3.87 -0.10 22.34
C THR A 217 -4.13 -0.96 23.57
N ARG A 218 -5.17 -1.81 23.54
CA ARG A 218 -5.44 -2.77 24.61
C ARG A 218 -4.28 -3.75 24.79
N ASN A 219 -3.74 -4.29 23.70
CA ASN A 219 -2.63 -5.22 23.75
C ASN A 219 -1.32 -4.56 24.22
N GLU A 220 -1.06 -3.30 23.85
CA GLU A 220 0.04 -2.52 24.40
C GLU A 220 -0.07 -2.43 25.93
N LYS A 221 -1.26 -2.07 26.45
CA LYS A 221 -1.51 -2.00 27.89
C LYS A 221 -1.38 -3.34 28.60
N LEU A 222 -1.85 -4.44 27.99
CA LEU A 222 -1.69 -5.78 28.56
C LEU A 222 -0.21 -6.16 28.67
N LYS A 223 0.58 -5.85 27.64
CA LYS A 223 2.02 -6.08 27.63
C LYS A 223 2.74 -5.28 28.72
N GLU A 224 2.39 -4.01 28.89
CA GLU A 224 2.94 -3.16 29.97
C GLU A 224 2.62 -3.71 31.38
N LEU A 225 1.46 -4.33 31.55
CA LEU A 225 1.03 -4.97 32.80
C LEU A 225 1.56 -6.40 32.98
N GLY A 226 2.38 -6.92 32.06
CA GLY A 226 2.87 -8.30 32.09
C GLY A 226 1.80 -9.38 31.87
N LYS A 227 0.63 -9.00 31.32
CA LYS A 227 -0.49 -9.90 31.05
C LYS A 227 -0.40 -10.50 29.65
N PRO A 228 -0.97 -11.70 29.41
CA PRO A 228 -1.00 -12.29 28.09
C PRO A 228 -1.79 -11.40 27.12
N MET A 229 -1.20 -11.13 25.95
CA MET A 229 -1.84 -10.37 24.87
C MET A 229 -2.93 -11.21 24.19
N VAL A 230 -3.97 -10.55 23.70
CA VAL A 230 -5.00 -11.21 22.90
C VAL A 230 -4.42 -11.48 21.50
N PRO A 231 -4.44 -12.73 21.00
CA PRO A 231 -3.72 -13.09 19.79
C PRO A 231 -4.35 -12.48 18.54
N ASN A 232 -5.69 -12.38 18.45
CA ASN A 232 -6.38 -11.90 17.25
C ASN A 232 -7.52 -10.93 17.56
N LEU A 233 -7.74 -10.00 16.63
CA LEU A 233 -8.96 -9.22 16.55
C LEU A 233 -9.94 -9.97 15.66
N ASP A 234 -10.90 -10.64 16.28
CA ASP A 234 -11.81 -11.57 15.60
C ASP A 234 -13.28 -11.25 15.94
N ARG A 235 -13.57 -10.00 16.31
CA ARG A 235 -14.91 -9.51 16.65
C ARG A 235 -15.25 -8.25 15.86
N GLY A 236 -16.53 -7.89 15.81
CA GLY A 236 -16.99 -6.74 15.03
C GLY A 236 -16.85 -6.99 13.54
N LEU A 237 -16.35 -6.00 12.79
CA LEU A 237 -16.14 -6.14 11.34
C LEU A 237 -15.04 -7.17 11.02
N TRP A 238 -14.06 -7.29 11.92
CA TRP A 238 -13.02 -8.32 11.85
C TRP A 238 -13.58 -9.73 12.14
N GLY A 239 -14.84 -9.84 12.57
CA GLY A 239 -15.54 -11.11 12.61
C GLY A 239 -15.86 -11.68 11.23
N TYR A 240 -16.10 -10.80 10.25
CA TYR A 240 -16.62 -11.11 8.91
C TYR A 240 -15.54 -11.06 7.83
N SER A 241 -14.49 -10.27 8.03
CA SER A 241 -13.38 -10.12 7.09
C SER A 241 -12.08 -9.98 7.86
N ARG A 242 -10.98 -10.52 7.34
CA ARG A 242 -9.66 -10.40 7.95
C ARG A 242 -9.02 -9.04 7.71
N HIS A 243 -9.46 -8.31 6.68
CA HIS A 243 -9.01 -6.95 6.37
C HIS A 243 -10.21 -6.09 5.93
N PRO A 244 -11.17 -5.81 6.83
CA PRO A 244 -12.37 -5.05 6.48
C PRO A 244 -12.05 -3.60 6.13
N ASN A 245 -10.99 -3.03 6.72
CA ASN A 245 -10.49 -1.70 6.34
C ASN A 245 -10.00 -1.67 4.89
N TYR A 246 -9.30 -2.70 4.43
CA TYR A 246 -8.84 -2.80 3.04
C TYR A 246 -10.01 -2.88 2.06
N PHE A 247 -11.06 -3.62 2.42
CA PHE A 247 -12.30 -3.63 1.65
C PHE A 247 -12.95 -2.24 1.57
N GLY A 248 -13.00 -1.51 2.69
CA GLY A 248 -13.49 -0.13 2.71
C GLY A 248 -12.67 0.81 1.82
N GLU A 249 -11.34 0.69 1.82
CA GLU A 249 -10.47 1.43 0.89
C GLU A 249 -10.76 1.07 -0.57
N GLN A 250 -10.99 -0.21 -0.88
CA GLN A 250 -11.34 -0.61 -2.25
C GLN A 250 -12.66 0.01 -2.68
N LEU A 251 -13.71 -0.05 -1.85
CA LEU A 251 -14.99 0.57 -2.17
C LEU A 251 -14.86 2.07 -2.47
N TRP A 252 -14.02 2.79 -1.73
CA TRP A 252 -13.72 4.20 -2.02
C TRP A 252 -13.19 4.40 -3.46
N TRP A 253 -12.14 3.67 -3.83
CA TRP A 253 -11.52 3.83 -5.16
C TRP A 253 -12.40 3.33 -6.29
N TRP A 254 -13.11 2.22 -6.09
CA TRP A 254 -14.06 1.68 -7.07
C TRP A 254 -15.29 2.59 -7.23
N GLY A 255 -15.75 3.25 -6.17
CA GLY A 255 -16.80 4.26 -6.26
C GLY A 255 -16.40 5.43 -7.17
N LEU A 256 -15.17 5.94 -7.04
CA LEU A 256 -14.67 6.97 -7.96
C LEU A 256 -14.59 6.49 -9.42
N VAL A 257 -14.23 5.23 -9.64
CA VAL A 257 -14.21 4.62 -10.98
C VAL A 257 -15.61 4.48 -11.58
N ILE A 258 -16.65 4.21 -10.78
CA ILE A 258 -18.04 4.19 -11.26
C ILE A 258 -18.41 5.57 -11.85
N ILE A 259 -18.02 6.67 -11.19
CA ILE A 259 -18.24 8.03 -11.73
C ILE A 259 -17.49 8.20 -13.06
N ALA A 260 -16.21 7.83 -13.10
CA ALA A 260 -15.40 7.94 -14.31
C ALA A 260 -15.96 7.13 -15.49
N TRP A 261 -16.42 5.91 -15.21
CA TRP A 261 -17.07 5.05 -16.18
C TRP A 261 -18.38 5.66 -16.70
N ASN A 262 -19.22 6.20 -15.82
CA ASN A 262 -20.45 6.91 -16.20
C ASN A 262 -20.17 8.12 -17.12
N LEU A 263 -19.03 8.77 -16.92
CA LEU A 263 -18.56 9.86 -17.78
C LEU A 263 -17.98 9.38 -19.13
N GLY A 264 -18.00 8.08 -19.41
CA GLY A 264 -17.54 7.48 -20.67
C GLY A 264 -16.06 7.06 -20.66
N HIS A 265 -15.40 7.06 -19.50
CA HIS A 265 -13.96 6.81 -19.38
C HIS A 265 -13.68 5.49 -18.67
N GLY A 266 -14.11 4.37 -19.29
CA GLY A 266 -13.94 3.02 -18.73
C GLY A 266 -12.48 2.61 -18.52
N TRP A 267 -11.51 3.22 -19.19
CA TRP A 267 -10.09 2.93 -18.95
C TRP A 267 -9.66 3.24 -17.49
N ALA A 268 -10.41 4.05 -16.74
CA ALA A 268 -10.16 4.30 -15.32
C ALA A 268 -10.19 3.03 -14.45
N PHE A 269 -10.83 1.95 -14.92
CA PHE A 269 -10.80 0.63 -14.27
C PHE A 269 -9.38 0.09 -14.11
N ALA A 270 -8.45 0.40 -15.02
CA ALA A 270 -7.07 -0.07 -14.93
C ALA A 270 -6.38 0.39 -13.63
N GLY A 271 -6.59 1.64 -13.23
CA GLY A 271 -6.03 2.19 -11.99
C GLY A 271 -6.55 1.49 -10.73
N ALA A 272 -7.86 1.31 -10.61
CA ALA A 272 -8.47 0.60 -9.48
C ALA A 272 -8.10 -0.89 -9.46
N PHE A 273 -7.97 -1.52 -10.63
CA PHE A 273 -7.53 -2.91 -10.74
C PHE A 273 -6.08 -3.09 -10.25
N VAL A 274 -5.15 -2.24 -10.72
CA VAL A 274 -3.76 -2.25 -10.23
C VAL A 274 -3.70 -1.97 -8.73
N ASN A 275 -4.52 -1.05 -8.22
CA ASN A 275 -4.65 -0.81 -6.78
C ASN A 275 -5.13 -2.03 -6.01
N SER A 276 -6.13 -2.74 -6.53
CA SER A 276 -6.63 -3.98 -5.95
C SER A 276 -5.53 -5.03 -5.91
N MET A 277 -4.77 -5.23 -6.99
CA MET A 277 -3.67 -6.20 -7.03
C MET A 277 -2.55 -5.85 -6.04
N CYS A 278 -2.18 -4.58 -5.94
CA CYS A 278 -1.18 -4.13 -4.96
C CYS A 278 -1.66 -4.40 -3.53
N LEU A 279 -2.93 -4.11 -3.22
CA LEU A 279 -3.47 -4.37 -1.89
C LEU A 279 -3.55 -5.88 -1.61
N ALA A 280 -3.81 -6.72 -2.62
CA ALA A 280 -3.78 -8.19 -2.48
C ALA A 280 -2.39 -8.67 -2.07
N TYR A 281 -1.37 -8.15 -2.74
CA TYR A 281 0.01 -8.44 -2.41
C TYR A 281 0.38 -7.97 -1.00
N VAL A 282 0.02 -6.73 -0.64
CA VAL A 282 0.24 -6.20 0.73
C VAL A 282 -0.47 -7.04 1.78
N THR A 283 -1.68 -7.53 1.48
CA THR A 283 -2.43 -8.42 2.38
C THR A 283 -1.62 -9.67 2.69
N VAL A 284 -1.07 -10.34 1.67
CA VAL A 284 -0.21 -11.52 1.86
C VAL A 284 1.00 -11.21 2.75
N LEU A 285 1.68 -10.09 2.50
CA LEU A 285 2.83 -9.67 3.30
C LEU A 285 2.48 -9.44 4.77
N VAL A 286 1.34 -8.81 5.03
CA VAL A 286 0.84 -8.56 6.40
C VAL A 286 0.49 -9.87 7.09
N GLU A 287 -0.24 -10.78 6.43
CA GLU A 287 -0.61 -12.07 7.02
C GLU A 287 0.62 -12.93 7.33
N GLN A 288 1.60 -12.98 6.43
CA GLN A 288 2.87 -13.66 6.66
C GLN A 288 3.61 -13.09 7.87
N ARG A 289 3.59 -11.77 8.05
CA ARG A 289 4.21 -11.12 9.21
C ARG A 289 3.48 -11.47 10.51
N MET A 290 2.16 -11.61 10.50
CA MET A 290 1.39 -12.08 11.66
C MET A 290 1.73 -13.53 12.00
N LEU A 291 1.92 -14.40 11.01
CA LEU A 291 2.28 -15.80 11.19
C LEU A 291 3.71 -16.02 11.69
N LYS A 292 4.62 -15.06 11.48
CA LYS A 292 5.97 -15.08 12.06
C LYS A 292 6.00 -14.83 13.57
N GLN A 293 4.90 -14.36 14.16
CA GLN A 293 4.82 -14.09 15.59
C GLN A 293 4.29 -15.34 16.33
N GLU A 294 5.17 -16.05 17.03
CA GLU A 294 4.86 -17.34 17.67
C GLU A 294 3.62 -17.28 18.57
N TYR A 295 3.48 -16.24 19.40
CA TYR A 295 2.35 -16.11 20.36
C TYR A 295 0.97 -16.09 19.71
N ARG A 296 0.86 -15.77 18.41
CA ARG A 296 -0.43 -15.67 17.69
C ARG A 296 -0.53 -16.57 16.47
N ALA A 297 0.55 -17.23 16.06
CA ALA A 297 0.61 -17.94 14.79
C ALA A 297 -0.48 -19.02 14.67
N GLU A 298 -0.66 -19.84 15.71
CA GLU A 298 -1.67 -20.90 15.73
C GLU A 298 -3.10 -20.34 15.68
N ALA A 299 -3.40 -19.37 16.55
CA ALA A 299 -4.70 -18.71 16.57
C ALA A 299 -5.01 -18.02 15.23
N TYR A 300 -4.01 -17.40 14.59
CA TYR A 300 -4.17 -16.73 13.29
C TYR A 300 -4.43 -17.72 12.16
N ARG A 301 -3.80 -18.91 12.17
CA ARG A 301 -4.12 -19.98 11.20
C ARG A 301 -5.58 -20.43 11.31
N LEU A 302 -6.10 -20.58 12.53
CA LEU A 302 -7.53 -20.89 12.73
C LEU A 302 -8.43 -19.77 12.21
N TYR A 303 -8.04 -18.51 12.46
CA TYR A 303 -8.74 -17.35 11.95
C TYR A 303 -8.75 -17.28 10.41
N GLN A 304 -7.63 -17.65 9.75
CA GLN A 304 -7.54 -17.75 8.29
C GLN A 304 -8.48 -18.80 7.69
N LYS A 305 -8.74 -19.90 8.41
CA LYS A 305 -9.67 -20.94 7.95
C LYS A 305 -11.13 -20.48 8.02
N THR A 306 -11.48 -19.71 9.05
CA THR A 306 -12.88 -19.44 9.42
C THR A 306 -13.43 -18.13 8.88
N THR A 307 -12.56 -17.18 8.51
CA THR A 307 -12.96 -15.79 8.18
C THR A 307 -12.48 -15.40 6.78
N SER A 308 -13.34 -14.76 5.99
CA SER A 308 -13.02 -14.26 4.63
C SER A 308 -11.88 -13.24 4.64
N VAL A 309 -11.12 -13.10 3.54
CA VAL A 309 -9.98 -12.17 3.46
C VAL A 309 -10.44 -10.71 3.42
N TRP A 310 -11.27 -10.35 2.44
CA TRP A 310 -11.64 -8.96 2.14
C TRP A 310 -13.15 -8.75 2.18
N ILE A 311 -13.89 -9.44 1.32
CA ILE A 311 -15.33 -9.30 1.22
C ILE A 311 -15.94 -9.86 2.51
N PRO A 312 -16.64 -9.03 3.32
CA PRO A 312 -17.24 -9.48 4.55
C PRO A 312 -18.18 -10.66 4.30
N TRP A 313 -17.98 -11.76 5.02
CA TRP A 313 -18.78 -12.97 4.89
C TRP A 313 -19.00 -13.64 6.26
N PHE A 314 -20.03 -14.47 6.35
CA PHE A 314 -20.31 -15.24 7.56
C PHE A 314 -19.18 -16.22 7.87
N ARG A 315 -18.90 -16.43 9.16
CA ARG A 315 -17.86 -17.36 9.61
C ARG A 315 -18.21 -18.78 9.22
N ILE A 316 -17.21 -19.48 8.69
CA ILE A 316 -17.28 -20.92 8.46
C ILE A 316 -16.85 -21.58 9.78
N CYS A 317 -17.75 -22.32 10.41
CA CYS A 317 -17.43 -23.10 11.61
C CYS A 317 -16.97 -24.49 11.15
N PHE A 318 -15.72 -24.86 11.46
CA PHE A 318 -15.29 -26.25 11.31
C PHE A 318 -15.56 -26.98 12.62
N PRO A 319 -16.16 -28.18 12.59
CA PRO A 319 -16.25 -29.00 13.79
C PRO A 319 -14.83 -29.25 14.32
N PRO A 320 -14.63 -29.28 15.64
CA PRO A 320 -13.32 -29.58 16.21
C PRO A 320 -12.85 -30.94 15.68
N GLU A 321 -11.60 -31.00 15.22
CA GLU A 321 -10.93 -32.24 14.85
C GLU A 321 -10.91 -33.14 16.11
N GLY A 322 -11.87 -34.06 16.20
CA GLY A 322 -12.09 -34.89 17.39
C GLY A 322 -13.51 -35.43 17.59
N CYS A 323 -14.54 -34.92 16.91
CA CYS A 323 -15.89 -35.49 16.97
C CYS A 323 -16.22 -36.28 15.69
N ALA A 324 -15.54 -37.41 15.49
CA ALA A 324 -16.02 -38.45 14.58
C ALA A 324 -17.05 -39.30 15.32
N GLY A 325 -18.33 -38.96 15.15
CA GLY A 325 -19.45 -39.75 15.65
C GLY A 325 -20.79 -39.12 15.27
N ALA A 326 -21.53 -39.84 14.42
CA ALA A 326 -22.92 -39.63 14.02
C ALA A 326 -23.22 -38.58 12.92
N ASP A 327 -23.23 -39.09 11.69
CA ASP A 327 -24.29 -38.94 10.69
C ASP A 327 -25.18 -37.68 10.72
N HIS A 328 -25.03 -36.82 9.70
CA HIS A 328 -26.05 -36.67 8.66
C HIS A 328 -25.55 -35.80 7.50
N HIS A 329 -25.89 -36.26 6.30
CA HIS A 329 -25.57 -35.69 5.00
C HIS A 329 -25.91 -34.20 4.88
N VAL A 330 -24.90 -33.38 4.66
CA VAL A 330 -25.03 -32.14 3.88
C VAL A 330 -23.90 -32.13 2.85
N THR A 331 -24.21 -32.61 1.65
CA THR A 331 -23.30 -32.60 0.51
C THR A 331 -23.20 -31.17 -0.03
N VAL A 332 -22.43 -30.30 0.64
CA VAL A 332 -21.94 -29.07 0.00
C VAL A 332 -20.78 -29.49 -0.90
N THR A 333 -21.06 -29.54 -2.19
CA THR A 333 -20.11 -29.88 -3.26
C THR A 333 -18.78 -29.13 -3.06
N SER A 334 -17.74 -29.90 -2.76
CA SER A 334 -16.34 -29.48 -2.51
C SER A 334 -15.65 -28.82 -3.70
N GLU A 335 -16.38 -28.58 -4.80
CA GLU A 335 -15.87 -27.92 -6.00
C GLU A 335 -15.88 -26.39 -5.89
N LEU A 336 -16.88 -25.79 -5.23
CA LEU A 336 -16.95 -24.32 -5.07
C LEU A 336 -15.86 -23.76 -4.13
N SER A 337 -15.43 -24.54 -3.13
CA SER A 337 -14.29 -24.19 -2.27
C SER A 337 -12.96 -24.19 -3.02
N LYS A 338 -12.79 -25.12 -3.98
CA LYS A 338 -11.63 -25.11 -4.87
C LYS A 338 -11.66 -23.93 -5.83
N TYR A 339 -12.83 -23.54 -6.35
CA TYR A 339 -12.94 -22.38 -7.25
C TYR A 339 -12.72 -21.04 -6.54
N VAL A 340 -13.26 -20.82 -5.34
CA VAL A 340 -13.04 -19.57 -4.58
C VAL A 340 -11.58 -19.44 -4.12
N ASN A 341 -10.90 -20.57 -3.83
CA ASN A 341 -9.46 -20.56 -3.53
C ASN A 341 -8.56 -20.51 -4.78
N ASN A 342 -9.01 -21.01 -5.95
CA ASN A 342 -8.22 -20.99 -7.20
C ASN A 342 -8.32 -19.70 -8.01
N VAL A 343 -9.32 -18.83 -7.80
CA VAL A 343 -9.31 -17.48 -8.40
C VAL A 343 -8.20 -16.60 -7.78
N SER A 344 -7.54 -17.07 -6.72
CA SER A 344 -6.34 -16.46 -6.11
C SER A 344 -5.02 -16.95 -6.73
N SER A 345 -5.04 -17.60 -7.90
CA SER A 345 -3.84 -18.15 -8.54
C SER A 345 -2.99 -17.08 -9.25
N VAL A 346 -2.10 -16.44 -8.48
CA VAL A 346 -0.62 -16.35 -8.61
C VAL A 346 0.06 -16.13 -9.98
N TYR A 347 -0.60 -16.20 -11.14
CA TYR A 347 0.09 -16.09 -12.44
C TYR A 347 0.06 -14.68 -13.09
N CYS A 348 -0.85 -13.79 -12.69
CA CYS A 348 -0.82 -12.37 -13.13
C CYS A 348 -0.11 -11.43 -12.14
N LEU A 349 0.01 -11.84 -10.87
CA LEU A 349 0.56 -11.03 -9.75
C LEU A 349 2.06 -10.77 -9.87
N ASN A 350 2.73 -11.54 -10.71
CA ASN A 350 4.13 -11.38 -11.03
C ASN A 350 4.37 -10.29 -12.07
N LEU A 351 3.39 -9.87 -12.89
CA LEU A 351 3.67 -8.93 -13.98
C LEU A 351 4.08 -7.54 -13.49
N CYS A 352 3.43 -6.93 -12.50
CA CYS A 352 3.76 -5.56 -12.11
C CYS A 352 5.13 -5.42 -11.41
N TRP A 353 5.55 -6.45 -10.66
CA TRP A 353 6.87 -6.49 -10.01
C TRP A 353 7.94 -7.12 -10.90
N MET A 354 7.65 -8.19 -11.65
CA MET A 354 8.59 -8.76 -12.64
C MET A 354 8.83 -7.81 -13.81
N PHE A 355 7.90 -6.93 -14.22
CA PHE A 355 8.20 -5.92 -15.24
C PHE A 355 9.35 -5.01 -14.79
N PHE A 356 9.38 -4.66 -13.50
CA PHE A 356 10.43 -3.85 -12.90
C PHE A 356 11.70 -4.66 -12.60
N GLN A 357 11.56 -5.90 -12.11
CA GLN A 357 12.69 -6.76 -11.76
C GLN A 357 13.46 -7.27 -13.00
N ARG A 358 12.78 -7.66 -14.08
CA ARG A 358 13.44 -8.07 -15.35
C ARG A 358 14.13 -6.92 -16.07
N HIS A 359 13.68 -5.67 -15.91
CA HIS A 359 14.31 -4.52 -16.57
C HIS A 359 15.48 -3.93 -15.77
N CYS A 360 15.51 -4.09 -14.44
CA CYS A 360 16.69 -3.74 -13.64
C CYS A 360 17.84 -4.76 -13.77
N GLU A 361 17.54 -6.03 -14.08
CA GLU A 361 18.57 -7.04 -14.39
C GLU A 361 19.10 -6.95 -15.83
N ALA A 362 18.48 -6.14 -16.70
CA ALA A 362 18.83 -6.00 -18.12
C ALA A 362 19.74 -4.80 -18.45
N LEU A 363 20.38 -4.19 -17.45
CA LEU A 363 21.48 -3.23 -17.69
C LEU A 363 22.78 -4.02 -17.82
N PRO A 364 23.43 -4.07 -19.01
CA PRO A 364 24.69 -4.78 -19.15
C PRO A 364 25.76 -4.03 -18.36
N LEU A 365 26.22 -4.64 -17.26
CA LEU A 365 27.52 -4.38 -16.64
C LEU A 365 28.62 -4.85 -17.61
N GLY A 366 28.79 -4.11 -18.69
CA GLY A 366 29.80 -4.34 -19.71
C GLY A 366 30.42 -3.01 -20.08
N VAL A 367 31.50 -2.65 -19.39
CA VAL A 367 32.65 -1.79 -19.77
C VAL A 367 33.14 -1.12 -18.48
N LEU A 368 33.99 -1.84 -17.74
CA LEU A 368 35.08 -1.36 -16.87
C LEU A 368 35.49 -2.53 -15.97
N GLY A 369 36.40 -3.36 -16.48
CA GLY A 369 36.91 -4.52 -15.73
C GLY A 369 37.76 -5.47 -16.56
N SER A 370 38.36 -5.02 -17.65
CA SER A 370 39.45 -5.75 -18.30
C SER A 370 40.73 -5.52 -17.49
N PHE A 371 40.93 -6.27 -16.41
CA PHE A 371 42.25 -6.56 -15.81
C PHE A 371 42.11 -7.57 -14.67
N ALA A 372 41.94 -8.86 -15.02
CA ALA A 372 42.37 -10.01 -14.21
C ALA A 372 42.22 -11.29 -15.06
N LYS A 373 43.12 -11.43 -16.02
CA LYS A 373 43.38 -12.68 -16.74
C LYS A 373 44.15 -13.63 -15.80
N SER A 374 44.04 -14.95 -16.03
CA SER A 374 44.82 -16.07 -15.45
C SER A 374 44.24 -16.62 -14.13
N ARG A 375 43.69 -17.85 -14.01
CA ARG A 375 44.14 -19.15 -14.54
C ARG A 375 43.09 -20.27 -14.27
N ASN A 376 42.88 -21.12 -15.28
CA ASN A 376 42.76 -22.60 -15.25
C ASN A 376 41.63 -23.27 -14.41
N THR A 377 40.53 -23.70 -15.04
CA THR A 377 40.25 -24.99 -15.74
C THR A 377 39.68 -26.10 -14.82
N LEU A 378 38.43 -26.47 -15.15
CA LEU A 378 37.60 -27.65 -14.83
C LEU A 378 38.34 -29.01 -15.02
N PRO A 379 37.78 -30.23 -14.71
CA PRO A 379 36.36 -30.59 -14.55
C PRO A 379 35.97 -31.68 -13.49
N VAL A 380 34.65 -31.89 -13.45
CA VAL A 380 33.82 -32.98 -12.91
C VAL A 380 34.35 -34.41 -13.10
N ARG A 381 34.17 -35.30 -12.11
CA ARG A 381 33.75 -36.72 -12.27
C ARG A 381 33.34 -37.34 -10.94
N GLY A 382 32.22 -38.07 -10.94
CA GLY A 382 31.78 -38.92 -9.83
C GLY A 382 32.43 -40.31 -9.86
N ALA A 383 32.42 -40.98 -8.70
CA ALA A 383 32.48 -42.44 -8.57
C ALA A 383 32.10 -42.83 -7.13
N ALA A 384 31.41 -43.95 -7.02
CA ALA A 384 30.90 -44.56 -5.80
C ALA A 384 31.95 -45.47 -5.10
N CYS A 385 31.53 -45.96 -3.92
CA CYS A 385 31.91 -47.19 -3.22
C CYS A 385 33.03 -47.19 -2.16
N SER A 386 32.59 -47.58 -0.94
CA SER A 386 33.26 -48.45 0.06
C SER A 386 34.49 -47.86 0.79
N SER A 387 34.79 -48.10 2.07
CA SER A 387 34.48 -49.22 2.97
C SER A 387 34.78 -48.82 4.43
N THR A 388 34.23 -49.60 5.37
CA THR A 388 34.81 -50.02 6.67
C THR A 388 35.09 -48.99 7.79
N TYR A 389 34.27 -49.04 8.84
CA TYR A 389 34.64 -48.77 10.23
C TYR A 389 34.57 -50.09 11.03
N PRO A 390 35.52 -50.40 11.92
CA PRO A 390 35.41 -51.55 12.81
C PRO A 390 34.66 -51.19 14.12
N ASN A 391 33.81 -52.12 14.55
CA ASN A 391 33.31 -52.26 15.93
C ASN A 391 34.36 -53.00 16.78
N ASP A 392 34.42 -52.66 18.07
CA ASP A 392 34.39 -53.58 19.23
C ASP A 392 34.60 -52.73 20.52
N ALA A 393 33.61 -52.64 21.42
CA ALA A 393 33.38 -53.51 22.59
C ALA A 393 34.52 -53.38 23.64
N THR A 394 34.36 -53.19 24.95
CA THR A 394 33.28 -53.36 25.93
C THR A 394 33.84 -52.92 27.30
N SER A 395 32.98 -52.48 28.23
CA SER A 395 32.94 -52.85 29.67
C SER A 395 32.54 -51.68 30.59
N SER A 396 32.12 -52.04 31.78
CA SER A 396 30.95 -51.56 32.52
C SER A 396 31.28 -51.03 33.92
N ILE A 397 30.66 -49.90 34.32
CA ILE A 397 29.93 -49.60 35.61
C ILE A 397 30.75 -49.68 36.96
N PRO A 398 30.40 -49.00 38.10
CA PRO A 398 29.47 -47.90 38.42
C PRO A 398 30.09 -46.70 39.20
N ALA A 399 29.21 -45.71 39.41
CA ALA A 399 29.28 -44.56 40.33
C ALA A 399 29.58 -44.86 41.81
N THR A 400 30.19 -43.87 42.48
CA THR A 400 30.00 -43.57 43.91
C THR A 400 29.90 -42.05 44.14
N ARG A 401 29.17 -41.74 45.22
CA ARG A 401 28.62 -40.46 45.68
C ARG A 401 29.63 -39.67 46.52
N ASN A 402 29.33 -38.37 46.67
CA ASN A 402 29.65 -37.44 47.76
C ASN A 402 31.08 -36.87 47.84
N THR A 403 31.17 -35.55 47.62
CA THR A 403 31.42 -34.54 48.68
C THR A 403 30.78 -33.22 48.28
#